data_AF-D8SEU9-F1
#
_entry.id   AF-D8SEU9-F1
#
_cell.length_a   1.000
_cell.length_b   1.000
_cell.length_c   1.000
_cell.angle_alpha   90.00
_cell.angle_beta   90.00
_cell.angle_gamma   90.00
#
_symmetry.space_group_name_H-M   'P 1'
#
loop_
_entity.id
_entity.type
_entity.pdbx_description
1 polymer ?
#
loop_
_entity_poly.entity_id
_entity_poly.type
_entity_poly.pdbx_seq_one_letter_code
_entity_poly.pdbx_strand_id
1 'polypeptide(L)'
;QVYKLGSIGRAVDVARFKNYVELRAELSRMFGLDGQLDQRNGWQLVFVDKENDLLLVGDDPWEEFVSSVRGIRILSPSEVSYYTSDERSAEIV
;
A
#
# COMPACT_ATOMS: atom_id res chain seq x y z
N GLN A 1 7.50 6.52 3.38
CA GLN A 1 6.31 7.23 3.91
C GLN A 1 5.06 6.41 3.56
N VAL A 2 4.00 6.48 4.37
CA VAL A 2 2.72 5.80 4.12
C VAL A 2 1.60 6.83 4.04
N TYR A 3 0.79 6.75 2.99
CA TYR A 3 -0.31 7.68 2.73
C TYR A 3 -1.64 6.95 2.58
N LYS A 4 -2.71 7.60 3.02
CA LYS A 4 -4.10 7.19 2.81
C LYS A 4 -4.92 8.45 2.58
N LEU A 5 -5.79 8.45 1.57
CA LEU A 5 -6.63 9.60 1.27
C LEU A 5 -7.52 9.95 2.48
N GLY A 6 -7.60 11.25 2.79
CA GLY A 6 -8.33 11.75 3.95
C GLY A 6 -7.68 11.43 5.30
N SER A 7 -6.39 11.09 5.34
CA SER A 7 -5.65 10.79 6.57
C SER A 7 -4.30 11.51 6.60
N ILE A 8 -3.76 11.73 7.80
CA ILE A 8 -2.40 12.27 7.98
C ILE A 8 -1.40 11.17 7.63
N GLY A 9 -0.43 11.49 6.76
CA GLY A 9 0.64 10.57 6.38
C GLY A 9 1.51 10.14 7.57
N ARG A 10 2.10 8.94 7.48
CA ARG A 10 2.92 8.33 8.55
C ARG A 10 4.30 7.92 8.03
N ALA A 11 5.34 8.25 8.79
CA ALA A 11 6.67 7.68 8.57
C ALA A 11 6.73 6.29 9.22
N VAL A 12 7.11 5.29 8.42
CA VAL A 12 7.24 3.90 8.84
C VAL A 12 8.57 3.38 8.31
N ASP A 13 9.34 2.74 9.19
CA ASP A 13 10.55 2.02 8.82
C ASP A 13 10.18 0.57 8.50
N VAL A 14 10.14 0.25 7.21
CA VAL A 14 9.69 -1.05 6.69
C VAL A 14 10.68 -2.17 7.05
N ALA A 15 11.97 -1.84 7.22
CA ALA A 15 13.00 -2.83 7.55
C ALA A 15 12.83 -3.44 8.96
N ARG A 16 11.94 -2.89 9.79
CA ARG A 16 11.62 -3.41 11.13
C ARG A 16 10.70 -4.63 11.11
N PHE A 17 10.03 -4.90 9.99
CA PHE A 17 9.12 -6.03 9.84
C PHE A 17 9.83 -7.21 9.18
N LYS A 18 9.34 -8.42 9.43
CA LYS A 18 9.89 -9.65 8.87
C LYS A 18 9.21 -10.13 7.60
N ASN A 19 8.00 -9.64 7.33
CA ASN A 19 7.17 -10.07 6.23
C ASN A 19 5.99 -9.11 6.02
N TYR A 20 5.27 -9.37 4.94
CA TYR A 20 4.05 -8.64 4.56
C TYR A 20 2.90 -8.70 5.56
N VAL A 21 2.80 -9.78 6.34
CA VAL A 21 1.72 -9.95 7.33
C VAL A 21 1.91 -8.96 8.47
N GLU A 22 3.14 -8.86 9.01
CA GLU A 22 3.48 -7.91 10.07
C GLU A 22 3.29 -6.46 9.60
N LEU A 23 3.75 -6.13 8.38
CA LEU A 23 3.56 -4.81 7.80
C LEU A 23 2.06 -4.45 7.69
N ARG A 24 1.24 -5.35 7.11
CA ARG A 24 -0.20 -5.11 6.94
C ARG A 24 -0.93 -4.93 8.28
N ALA A 25 -0.57 -5.74 9.29
CA ALA A 25 -1.17 -5.62 10.61
C ALA A 25 -0.87 -4.24 11.24
N GLU A 26 0.37 -3.79 11.16
CA GLU A 26 0.75 -2.49 11.74
C GLU A 26 0.12 -1.32 10.99
N LEU A 27 0.08 -1.37 9.65
CA LEU A 27 -0.59 -0.33 8.87
C LEU A 27 -2.10 -0.32 9.12
N SER A 28 -2.73 -1.48 9.29
CA SER A 28 -4.15 -1.57 9.64
C SER A 28 -4.41 -0.82 10.94
N ARG A 29 -3.59 -1.09 11.96
CA ARG A 29 -3.68 -0.43 13.27
C ARG A 29 -3.43 1.08 13.19
N MET A 30 -2.42 1.52 12.44
CA MET A 30 -2.06 2.94 12.32
C MET A 30 -3.15 3.79 11.66
N PHE A 31 -3.95 3.20 10.77
CA PHE A 31 -4.98 3.90 9.99
C PHE A 31 -6.41 3.52 10.37
N GLY A 32 -6.62 2.74 11.44
CA GLY A 32 -7.95 2.34 11.92
C GLY A 32 -8.68 1.37 10.98
N LEU A 33 -7.92 0.47 10.35
CA LEU A 33 -8.36 -0.49 9.34
C LEU A 33 -8.14 -1.94 9.81
N ASP A 34 -8.18 -2.20 11.12
CA ASP A 34 -7.95 -3.53 11.69
C ASP A 34 -8.83 -4.59 11.01
N GLY A 35 -8.19 -5.62 10.47
CA GLY A 35 -8.84 -6.70 9.71
C GLY A 35 -9.29 -6.33 8.29
N GLN A 36 -9.08 -5.09 7.82
CA GLN A 36 -9.53 -4.62 6.51
C GLN A 36 -8.45 -4.64 5.42
N LEU A 37 -7.15 -4.58 5.76
CA LEU A 37 -6.06 -4.67 4.76
C LEU A 37 -5.74 -6.10 4.30
N ASP A 38 -6.70 -7.01 4.45
CA ASP A 38 -6.65 -8.33 3.84
C ASP A 38 -7.18 -8.26 2.40
N GLN A 39 -6.65 -9.10 1.50
CA GLN A 39 -6.91 -9.04 0.06
C GLN A 39 -8.40 -9.17 -0.31
N ARG A 40 -9.24 -9.66 0.62
CA ARG A 40 -10.66 -9.95 0.40
C ARG A 40 -11.59 -8.76 0.62
N ASN A 41 -11.12 -7.68 1.24
CA ASN A 41 -11.98 -6.59 1.69
C ASN A 41 -11.99 -5.38 0.73
N GLY A 42 -11.42 -5.52 -0.47
CA GLY A 42 -11.42 -4.49 -1.51
C GLY A 42 -10.43 -3.34 -1.27
N TRP A 43 -9.83 -3.25 -0.09
CA TRP A 43 -8.69 -2.35 0.16
C TRP A 43 -7.45 -2.88 -0.55
N GLN A 44 -6.68 -1.98 -1.15
CA GLN A 44 -5.41 -2.32 -1.76
C GLN A 44 -4.25 -1.58 -1.15
N LEU A 45 -3.14 -2.30 -0.98
CA LEU A 45 -1.88 -1.77 -0.53
C LEU A 45 -0.95 -1.74 -1.73
N VAL A 46 -0.50 -0.56 -2.10
CA VAL A 46 0.36 -0.32 -3.25
C VAL A 46 1.61 0.42 -2.80
N PHE A 47 2.70 0.30 -3.55
CA PHE A 47 3.94 0.99 -3.24
C PHE A 47 4.55 1.60 -4.48
N VAL A 48 5.25 2.71 -4.29
CA VAL A 48 6.10 3.32 -5.30
C VAL A 48 7.50 2.74 -5.13
N ASP A 49 8.03 2.19 -6.21
CA ASP A 49 9.32 1.51 -6.24
C ASP A 49 10.48 2.50 -6.52
N LYS A 50 11.65 2.01 -6.96
CA LYS A 50 12.77 2.88 -7.34
C LYS A 50 12.64 3.53 -8.70
N GLU A 51 11.85 2.98 -9.59
CA GLU A 51 11.62 3.44 -10.96
C GLU A 51 10.43 4.42 -11.03
N ASN A 52 9.78 4.66 -9.89
CA ASN A 52 8.55 5.45 -9.69
C ASN A 52 7.30 4.76 -10.24
N ASP A 53 7.35 3.43 -10.38
CA ASP A 53 6.18 2.65 -10.74
C ASP A 53 5.33 2.36 -9.50
N LEU A 54 4.01 2.44 -9.66
CA LEU A 54 3.08 2.01 -8.63
C LEU A 54 2.78 0.52 -8.77
N LEU A 55 3.23 -0.26 -7.80
CA LEU A 55 3.12 -1.72 -7.79
C LEU A 55 2.27 -2.20 -6.61
N LEU A 56 1.69 -3.40 -6.74
CA LEU A 56 0.94 -4.02 -5.66
C LEU A 56 1.90 -4.57 -4.60
N VAL A 57 1.60 -4.34 -3.32
CA VAL A 57 2.42 -4.93 -2.24
C VAL A 57 2.12 -6.41 -2.10
N GLY A 58 3.13 -7.27 -2.22
CA GLY A 58 3.03 -8.69 -1.89
C GLY A 58 3.43 -9.67 -2.97
N ASP A 59 3.76 -9.19 -4.18
CA ASP A 59 4.11 -10.06 -5.31
C ASP A 59 5.59 -10.48 -5.28
N ASP A 60 6.48 -9.56 -4.89
CA ASP A 60 7.91 -9.84 -4.79
C ASP A 60 8.29 -10.49 -3.44
N PRO A 61 9.42 -11.22 -3.37
CA PRO A 61 10.03 -11.59 -2.10
C PRO A 61 10.17 -10.39 -1.15
N TRP A 62 10.03 -10.64 0.17
CA TRP A 62 10.02 -9.58 1.18
C TRP A 62 11.27 -8.69 1.11
N GLU A 63 12.44 -9.30 0.98
CA GLU A 63 13.72 -8.61 0.92
C GLU A 63 13.84 -7.70 -0.31
N GLU A 64 13.31 -8.14 -1.45
CA GLU A 64 13.29 -7.37 -2.70
C GLU A 64 12.40 -6.13 -2.54
N PHE A 65 11.20 -6.32 -2.00
CA PHE A 65 10.28 -5.23 -1.68
C PHE A 65 10.90 -4.21 -0.71
N VAL A 66 11.48 -4.66 0.40
CA VAL A 66 12.14 -3.78 1.38
C VAL A 66 13.25 -2.97 0.72
N SER A 67 13.98 -3.58 -0.21
CA SER A 67 15.06 -2.90 -0.93
C SER A 67 14.53 -1.86 -1.92
N SER A 68 13.33 -2.04 -2.48
CA SER A 68 12.79 -1.24 -3.58
C SER A 68 11.87 -0.10 -3.12
N VAL A 69 11.10 -0.32 -2.05
CA VAL A 69 10.02 0.60 -1.64
C VAL A 69 10.51 2.00 -1.28
N ARG A 70 9.91 3.03 -1.90
CA ARG A 70 10.08 4.45 -1.54
C ARG A 70 8.90 5.00 -0.76
N GLY A 71 7.69 4.52 -1.06
CA GLY A 71 6.47 4.93 -0.38
C GLY A 71 5.36 3.91 -0.53
N ILE A 72 4.41 3.91 0.40
CA ILE A 72 3.24 3.04 0.39
C ILE A 72 1.99 3.91 0.33
N ARG A 73 0.99 3.52 -0.48
CA ARG A 73 -0.36 4.09 -0.44
C ARG A 73 -1.36 3.01 -0.06
N ILE A 74 -2.34 3.41 0.74
CA ILE A 74 -3.51 2.61 1.09
C ILE A 74 -4.69 3.14 0.27
N LEU A 75 -5.20 2.31 -0.64
CA LEU A 75 -6.34 2.63 -1.49
C LEU A 75 -7.61 2.02 -0.92
N SER A 76 -8.63 2.84 -0.75
CA SER A 76 -9.98 2.39 -0.42
C SER A 76 -10.64 1.66 -1.59
N PRO A 77 -11.65 0.81 -1.34
CA PRO A 77 -12.40 0.15 -2.42
C PRO A 77 -12.94 1.12 -3.48
N SER A 78 -13.35 2.33 -3.08
CA SER A 78 -13.81 3.36 -4.00
C SER A 78 -12.68 3.91 -4.88
N GLU A 79 -11.49 4.12 -4.32
CA GLU A 79 -10.30 4.51 -5.10
C GLU A 79 -9.93 3.41 -6.10
N VAL A 80 -9.89 2.15 -5.65
CA VAL A 80 -9.61 0.99 -6.53
C VAL A 80 -10.64 0.91 -7.67
N SER A 81 -11.93 1.05 -7.36
CA SER A 81 -12.98 1.07 -8.38
C SER A 81 -12.80 2.22 -9.36
N TYR A 82 -12.40 3.40 -8.90
CA TYR A 82 -12.16 4.56 -9.75
C TYR A 82 -10.98 4.31 -10.71
N TYR A 83 -9.84 3.85 -10.19
CA TYR A 83 -8.64 3.57 -10.99
C TYR A 83 -8.84 2.45 -12.02
N THR A 84 -9.66 1.45 -11.69
CA THR A 84 -9.94 0.31 -12.58
C THR A 84 -11.02 0.61 -13.62
N SER A 85 -11.88 1.60 -13.38
CA SER A 85 -13.01 1.93 -14.26
C SER A 85 -12.74 3.10 -15.22
N ASP A 86 -11.69 3.87 -14.98
CA ASP A 86 -11.33 5.04 -15.79
C ASP A 86 -9.90 4.89 -16.33
N GLU A 87 -9.77 4.56 -17.62
CA GLU A 87 -8.49 4.34 -18.32
C GLU A 87 -7.51 5.52 -18.21
N ARG A 88 -7.98 6.72 -17.86
CA ARG A 88 -7.13 7.93 -17.66
C ARG A 88 -6.60 8.09 -16.25
N SER A 89 -7.11 7.31 -15.29
CA SER A 89 -6.71 7.42 -13.88
C SER A 89 -5.44 6.62 -13.55
N ALA A 90 -5.03 5.72 -14.45
CA ALA A 90 -3.80 4.95 -14.36
C ALA A 90 -2.51 5.78 -14.46
N GLU A 91 -2.60 7.09 -14.77
CA GLU A 91 -1.46 8.03 -14.73
C GLU A 91 -1.29 8.75 -13.38
N ILE A 92 -2.25 8.60 -12.44
CA ILE A 92 -2.28 9.31 -11.13
C ILE A 92 -1.82 8.40 -9.97
N VAL A 93 -1.46 7.16 -10.29
CA VAL A 93 -0.94 6.20 -9.34
C VAL A 93 0.53 6.46 -9.02
#